data_AF-A0A1K1QFG9-F1
#
_entry.id   AF-A0A1K1QFG9-F1
#
_cell.length_a   1.000
_cell.length_b   1.000
_cell.length_c   1.000
_cell.angle_alpha   90.00
_cell.angle_beta   90.00
_cell.angle_gamma   90.00
#
_symmetry.space_group_name_H-M   'P 1'
#
loop_
_entity.id
_entity.type
_entity.pdbx_description
1 polymer ?
#
loop_
_entity_poly.entity_id
_entity_poly.type
_entity_poly.pdbx_seq_one_letter_code
_entity_poly.pdbx_strand_id
1 'polypeptide(L)'
;MKTSTPFLYVLGITILLLSAVSCKTDDVEEGSVVIPSEPVLIPDAAFGEYMLYNGTPGVYEQTEDNEVKYYLDPREVASVSELLLSKTGSNIEALQNAGLATAELKISDLTGLEYFIGLQHLVLTSNTVRNIDVSALIALEQLEINFNLIGQLDLSGNPRLTMLRYRASGNATESEVLTELDLSSNTQLRHLFLPNHQFINIDLSNNLQIDELLDLSDNPGPDGDPETGDIIIPAAIYNQLEEANRSGVISDAQAETTVILSADPASFSENEGSSTITATLNKITDNDVTISLSFSGSATLDEDYAVENTTLVIPAGETKVSTVITAIQDTDEEGNETIEITVSDVSNAVIGMASPLVLTIEDDDKSVPLVLNEILYDPSNSGLDGDANGDGVYAQNEDEFIELYNNSEEPLDVSGFKVYDSEALENDSPRHLIPEGTVIPAHGVLVIFGGGTPTGTFGGAIVQTSTTGDLNLNNAADVLTVTDTNGKVIITFDIEPLSNNPNESYTRNPDITGDFTRHSDVNGLLFSPGTKTDGSSFNP
;
A
#
# COMPACT_ATOMS: atom_id res chain seq x y z
N MET A 1 -43.12 3.07 17.85
CA MET A 1 -43.39 3.75 16.57
C MET A 1 -42.07 3.90 15.84
N LYS A 2 -42.07 3.52 14.56
CA LYS A 2 -40.95 3.59 13.59
C LYS A 2 -39.75 2.67 13.87
N THR A 3 -39.83 1.48 13.29
CA THR A 3 -38.72 0.59 12.96
C THR A 3 -38.27 0.88 11.52
N SER A 4 -36.98 1.16 11.28
CA SER A 4 -36.40 1.17 9.92
C SER A 4 -35.21 0.22 9.86
N THR A 5 -35.37 -0.85 9.09
CA THR A 5 -34.32 -1.74 8.60
C THR A 5 -33.70 -1.19 7.31
N PRO A 6 -32.43 -1.50 7.01
CA PRO A 6 -31.73 -1.07 5.80
C PRO A 6 -32.06 -1.96 4.59
N PHE A 7 -31.97 -1.38 3.40
CA PHE A 7 -32.22 -2.02 2.10
C PHE A 7 -30.95 -2.73 1.60
N LEU A 8 -31.07 -4.03 1.32
CA LEU A 8 -30.11 -4.88 0.62
C LEU A 8 -30.55 -4.99 -0.85
N TYR A 9 -29.68 -4.63 -1.80
CA TYR A 9 -29.93 -4.86 -3.23
C TYR A 9 -29.48 -6.29 -3.60
N VAL A 10 -30.43 -7.21 -3.75
CA VAL A 10 -30.22 -8.50 -4.41
C VAL A 10 -31.13 -8.54 -5.65
N LEU A 11 -30.51 -8.51 -6.84
CA LEU A 11 -31.21 -8.60 -8.11
C LEU A 11 -31.39 -10.09 -8.48
N GLY A 12 -32.42 -10.72 -7.92
CA GLY A 12 -32.90 -12.03 -8.36
C GLY A 12 -34.04 -11.88 -9.36
N ILE A 13 -33.79 -12.14 -10.64
CA ILE A 13 -34.84 -12.18 -11.68
C ILE A 13 -35.50 -13.57 -11.66
N THR A 14 -36.69 -13.62 -11.08
CA THR A 14 -37.67 -14.71 -11.23
C THR A 14 -38.27 -14.73 -12.63
N ILE A 15 -38.08 -15.84 -13.35
CA ILE A 15 -38.75 -16.12 -14.63
C ILE A 15 -40.16 -16.65 -14.36
N LEU A 16 -41.13 -16.03 -15.04
CA LEU A 16 -42.56 -16.30 -14.98
C LEU A 16 -42.89 -17.61 -15.73
N LEU A 17 -43.44 -18.61 -15.02
CA LEU A 17 -44.10 -19.76 -15.62
C LEU A 17 -45.47 -19.34 -16.20
N LEU A 18 -45.70 -19.60 -17.49
CA LEU A 18 -47.05 -19.81 -18.03
C LEU A 18 -47.13 -21.17 -18.74
N SER A 19 -48.24 -21.86 -18.48
CA SER A 19 -48.49 -23.29 -18.64
C SER A 19 -48.95 -23.75 -20.03
N ALA A 20 -48.32 -24.83 -20.50
CA ALA A 20 -48.81 -26.05 -21.18
C ALA A 20 -49.84 -25.99 -22.34
N VAL A 21 -49.55 -26.71 -23.45
CA VAL A 21 -50.11 -28.06 -23.76
C VAL A 21 -49.64 -28.58 -25.15
N SER A 22 -49.15 -29.84 -25.13
CA SER A 22 -49.18 -30.91 -26.16
C SER A 22 -48.21 -31.01 -27.36
N CYS A 23 -47.38 -32.07 -27.24
CA CYS A 23 -47.17 -33.20 -28.17
C CYS A 23 -46.22 -33.05 -29.39
N LYS A 24 -45.09 -33.78 -29.31
CA LYS A 24 -44.25 -34.40 -30.38
C LYS A 24 -43.80 -33.46 -31.52
N THR A 25 -42.53 -33.17 -31.74
CA THR A 25 -41.29 -33.98 -31.66
C THR A 25 -40.12 -33.07 -31.28
N ASP A 26 -39.31 -33.46 -30.30
CA ASP A 26 -38.10 -32.73 -29.92
C ASP A 26 -36.98 -32.99 -30.94
N ASP A 27 -36.95 -32.16 -31.99
CA ASP A 27 -35.71 -31.80 -32.70
C ASP A 27 -35.48 -30.31 -32.38
N VAL A 28 -34.89 -30.02 -31.23
CA VAL A 28 -34.28 -28.71 -30.96
C VAL A 28 -32.80 -28.92 -31.18
N GLU A 29 -32.32 -28.52 -32.37
CA GLU A 29 -30.90 -28.28 -32.61
C GLU A 29 -30.37 -27.38 -31.50
N GLU A 30 -29.43 -27.91 -30.71
CA GLU A 30 -28.50 -27.08 -29.95
C GLU A 30 -27.92 -26.01 -30.88
N GLY A 31 -27.84 -24.78 -30.36
CA GLY A 31 -27.37 -23.63 -31.11
C GLY A 31 -26.06 -23.95 -31.83
N SER A 32 -26.14 -24.09 -33.16
CA SER A 32 -24.99 -24.34 -34.00
C SER A 32 -24.04 -23.15 -33.89
N VAL A 33 -22.79 -23.41 -33.53
CA VAL A 33 -21.71 -22.42 -33.63
C VAL A 33 -21.72 -21.91 -35.07
N VAL A 34 -22.07 -20.64 -35.26
CA VAL A 34 -22.13 -20.02 -36.59
C VAL A 34 -20.69 -19.73 -37.01
N ILE A 35 -20.05 -20.70 -37.66
CA ILE A 35 -18.73 -20.53 -38.26
C ILE A 35 -18.86 -19.53 -39.42
N PRO A 36 -18.11 -18.41 -39.42
CA PRO A 36 -18.16 -17.43 -40.49
C PRO A 36 -17.92 -18.09 -41.85
N SER A 37 -18.63 -17.63 -42.87
CA SER A 37 -18.40 -18.07 -44.24
C SER A 37 -17.31 -17.27 -44.96
N GLU A 38 -16.87 -16.16 -44.38
CA GLU A 38 -15.86 -15.29 -44.96
C GLU A 38 -14.48 -15.59 -44.35
N PRO A 39 -13.41 -15.46 -45.15
CA PRO A 39 -12.06 -15.59 -44.63
C PRO A 39 -11.75 -14.56 -43.55
N VAL A 40 -10.97 -14.98 -42.55
CA VAL A 40 -10.54 -14.15 -41.43
C VAL A 40 -9.09 -13.74 -41.64
N LEU A 41 -8.82 -12.43 -41.54
CA LEU A 41 -7.45 -11.91 -41.58
C LEU A 41 -6.69 -12.37 -40.33
N ILE A 42 -5.47 -12.85 -40.53
CA ILE A 42 -4.52 -13.15 -39.45
C ILE A 42 -3.60 -11.93 -39.29
N PRO A 43 -3.73 -11.14 -38.20
CA PRO A 43 -2.97 -9.91 -38.04
C PRO A 43 -1.47 -10.15 -37.86
N ASP A 44 -1.09 -11.22 -37.15
CA ASP A 44 0.30 -11.57 -36.91
C ASP A 44 0.86 -12.36 -38.11
N ALA A 45 1.74 -11.71 -38.88
CA ALA A 45 2.36 -12.32 -40.04
C ALA A 45 3.21 -13.54 -39.69
N ALA A 46 3.82 -13.59 -38.49
CA ALA A 46 4.62 -14.73 -38.07
C ALA A 46 3.74 -15.94 -37.74
N PHE A 47 2.55 -15.70 -37.21
CA PHE A 47 1.54 -16.75 -37.00
C PHE A 47 1.04 -17.29 -38.34
N GLY A 48 0.62 -16.40 -39.25
CA GLY A 48 0.10 -16.77 -40.57
C GLY A 48 1.12 -17.50 -41.44
N GLU A 49 2.34 -16.96 -41.59
CA GLU A 49 3.38 -17.56 -42.43
C GLU A 49 3.82 -18.93 -41.89
N TYR A 50 3.90 -19.10 -40.56
CA TYR A 50 4.30 -20.37 -39.97
C TYR A 50 3.21 -21.44 -40.16
N MET A 51 1.93 -21.10 -39.97
CA MET A 51 0.83 -22.01 -40.28
C MET A 51 0.83 -22.43 -41.76
N LEU A 52 1.07 -21.49 -42.67
CA LEU A 52 1.17 -21.78 -44.09
C LEU A 52 2.37 -22.70 -44.41
N TYR A 53 3.53 -22.46 -43.81
CA TYR A 53 4.71 -23.31 -43.95
C TYR A 53 4.47 -24.75 -43.47
N ASN A 54 3.72 -24.92 -42.38
CA ASN A 54 3.33 -26.23 -41.89
C ASN A 54 2.24 -26.91 -42.75
N GLY A 55 1.71 -26.24 -43.76
CA GLY A 55 0.65 -26.75 -44.63
C GLY A 55 -0.71 -26.85 -43.93
N THR A 56 -0.99 -25.93 -43.00
CA THR A 56 -2.25 -25.90 -42.25
C THR A 56 -3.44 -25.70 -43.20
N PRO A 57 -4.41 -26.64 -43.25
CA PRO A 57 -5.61 -26.50 -44.08
C PRO A 57 -6.35 -25.18 -43.83
N GLY A 58 -6.91 -24.57 -44.87
CA GLY A 58 -7.64 -23.30 -44.77
C GLY A 58 -6.79 -22.05 -44.67
N VAL A 59 -5.47 -22.14 -44.43
CA VAL A 59 -4.58 -20.98 -44.33
C VAL A 59 -3.95 -20.66 -45.68
N TYR A 60 -3.97 -19.40 -46.08
CA TYR A 60 -3.39 -18.94 -47.35
C TYR A 60 -2.89 -17.50 -47.28
N GLU A 61 -2.04 -17.13 -48.22
CA GLU A 61 -1.53 -15.76 -48.37
C GLU A 61 -2.17 -15.03 -49.56
N GLN A 62 -2.24 -13.71 -49.48
CA GLN A 62 -2.64 -12.84 -50.58
C GLN A 62 -1.79 -11.57 -50.57
N THR A 63 -1.31 -11.15 -51.74
CA THR A 63 -0.65 -9.84 -51.87
C THR A 63 -1.68 -8.75 -52.10
N GLU A 64 -1.75 -7.80 -51.17
CA GLU A 64 -2.59 -6.60 -51.23
C GLU A 64 -1.71 -5.37 -51.03
N ASP A 65 -1.83 -4.36 -51.88
CA ASP A 65 -1.07 -3.10 -51.77
C ASP A 65 0.47 -3.28 -51.64
N ASN A 66 1.02 -4.32 -52.28
CA ASN A 66 2.43 -4.76 -52.20
C ASN A 66 2.86 -5.35 -50.84
N GLU A 67 1.93 -5.69 -49.97
CA GLU A 67 2.17 -6.40 -48.72
C GLU A 67 1.56 -7.81 -48.79
N VAL A 68 2.27 -8.80 -48.24
CA VAL A 68 1.74 -10.16 -48.09
C VAL A 68 0.90 -10.19 -46.81
N LYS A 69 -0.38 -10.56 -46.96
CA LYS A 69 -1.31 -10.78 -45.85
C LYS A 69 -1.69 -12.24 -45.77
N TYR A 70 -2.01 -12.71 -44.57
CA TYR A 70 -2.41 -14.10 -44.31
C TYR A 70 -3.87 -14.14 -43.88
N TYR A 71 -4.59 -15.14 -44.37
CA TYR A 71 -5.98 -15.38 -44.06
C TYR A 71 -6.19 -16.84 -43.70
N LEU A 72 -7.27 -17.11 -42.95
CA LEU A 72 -7.79 -18.45 -42.74
C LEU A 72 -9.25 -18.58 -43.19
N ASP A 73 -9.63 -19.75 -43.66
CA ASP A 73 -11.04 -20.16 -43.82
C ASP A 73 -11.49 -20.88 -42.54
N PRO A 74 -12.40 -20.28 -41.75
CA PRO A 74 -12.90 -20.85 -40.49
C PRO A 74 -13.45 -22.27 -40.60
N ARG A 75 -13.98 -22.68 -41.77
CA ARG A 75 -14.56 -24.01 -41.97
C ARG A 75 -13.52 -25.09 -42.20
N GLU A 76 -12.42 -24.74 -42.85
CA GLU A 76 -11.34 -25.67 -43.10
C GLU A 76 -10.48 -25.86 -41.85
N VAL A 77 -10.13 -24.76 -41.15
CA VAL A 77 -9.32 -24.83 -39.92
C VAL A 77 -10.05 -25.53 -38.77
N ALA A 78 -11.38 -25.54 -38.77
CA ALA A 78 -12.20 -26.28 -37.79
C ALA A 78 -11.91 -27.79 -37.77
N SER A 79 -11.33 -28.35 -38.84
CA SER A 79 -10.96 -29.77 -38.95
C SER A 79 -9.50 -30.08 -38.55
N VAL A 80 -8.70 -29.05 -38.27
CA VAL A 80 -7.29 -29.19 -37.91
C VAL A 80 -7.18 -29.74 -36.50
N SER A 81 -6.46 -30.86 -36.35
CA SER A 81 -6.28 -31.53 -35.05
C SER A 81 -4.97 -31.17 -34.36
N GLU A 82 -3.99 -30.61 -35.06
CA GLU A 82 -2.68 -30.29 -34.51
C GLU A 82 -2.12 -28.98 -35.08
N LEU A 83 -1.51 -28.18 -34.22
CA LEU A 83 -0.87 -26.92 -34.57
C LEU A 83 0.48 -26.79 -33.85
N LEU A 84 1.57 -26.75 -34.63
CA LEU A 84 2.95 -26.79 -34.12
C LEU A 84 3.71 -25.50 -34.44
N LEU A 85 3.80 -24.59 -33.47
CA LEU A 85 4.24 -23.20 -33.66
C LEU A 85 5.41 -22.83 -32.75
N SER A 86 6.41 -23.71 -32.68
CA SER A 86 7.61 -23.51 -31.85
C SER A 86 8.60 -22.56 -32.52
N LYS A 87 9.01 -21.50 -31.82
CA LYS A 87 10.05 -20.54 -32.24
C LYS A 87 11.35 -20.70 -31.45
N THR A 88 11.73 -21.93 -31.11
CA THR A 88 13.05 -22.22 -30.52
C THR A 88 14.18 -21.92 -31.51
N GLY A 89 15.45 -21.87 -31.04
CA GLY A 89 16.59 -21.59 -31.91
C GLY A 89 16.69 -22.53 -33.13
N SER A 90 16.47 -23.83 -32.94
CA SER A 90 16.49 -24.82 -34.04
C SER A 90 15.30 -24.66 -34.98
N ASN A 91 14.11 -24.32 -34.47
CA ASN A 91 12.96 -24.04 -35.32
C ASN A 91 13.17 -22.78 -36.15
N ILE A 92 13.67 -21.69 -35.54
CA ILE A 92 13.98 -20.45 -36.27
C ILE A 92 14.98 -20.73 -37.39
N GLU A 93 16.06 -21.47 -37.13
CA GLU A 93 17.03 -21.86 -38.15
C GLU A 93 16.37 -22.64 -39.30
N ALA A 94 15.46 -23.56 -39.00
CA ALA A 94 14.72 -24.30 -40.02
C ALA A 94 13.82 -23.38 -40.88
N LEU A 95 13.10 -22.44 -40.25
CA LEU A 95 12.25 -21.46 -40.95
C LEU A 95 13.09 -20.50 -41.81
N GLN A 96 14.26 -20.07 -41.33
CA GLN A 96 15.21 -19.24 -42.10
C GLN A 96 15.74 -20.00 -43.32
N ASN A 97 16.12 -21.26 -43.14
CA ASN A 97 16.58 -22.12 -44.24
C ASN A 97 15.48 -22.39 -45.27
N ALA A 98 14.21 -22.37 -44.84
CA ALA A 98 13.05 -22.43 -45.72
C ALA A 98 12.71 -21.08 -46.40
N GLY A 99 13.39 -19.99 -46.02
CA GLY A 99 13.27 -18.68 -46.65
C GLY A 99 12.10 -17.83 -46.15
N LEU A 100 11.54 -18.17 -44.98
CA LEU A 100 10.40 -17.42 -44.41
C LEU A 100 10.84 -16.03 -43.94
N ALA A 101 10.06 -15.01 -44.30
CA ALA A 101 10.38 -13.61 -44.01
C ALA A 101 10.28 -13.30 -42.50
N THR A 102 9.34 -13.95 -41.81
CA THR A 102 9.07 -13.78 -40.38
C THR A 102 9.77 -14.80 -39.50
N ALA A 103 10.75 -15.54 -40.03
CA ALA A 103 11.39 -16.66 -39.34
C ALA A 103 11.87 -16.31 -37.92
N GLU A 104 12.52 -15.15 -37.73
CA GLU A 104 12.99 -14.66 -36.43
C GLU A 104 11.92 -13.95 -35.59
N LEU A 105 10.80 -13.53 -36.20
CA LEU A 105 9.73 -12.86 -35.48
C LEU A 105 8.98 -13.86 -34.60
N LYS A 106 8.79 -13.47 -33.34
CA LYS A 106 8.03 -14.25 -32.35
C LYS A 106 6.53 -14.00 -32.54
N ILE A 107 5.72 -15.04 -32.36
CA ILE A 107 4.27 -14.90 -32.40
C ILE A 107 3.81 -14.17 -31.15
N SER A 108 2.90 -13.22 -31.29
CA SER A 108 2.37 -12.40 -30.20
C SER A 108 0.86 -12.28 -30.19
N ASP A 109 0.23 -12.38 -31.36
CA ASP A 109 -1.22 -12.32 -31.53
C ASP A 109 -1.72 -13.61 -32.20
N LEU A 110 -2.68 -14.25 -31.55
CA LEU A 110 -3.28 -15.54 -31.92
C LEU A 110 -4.70 -15.38 -32.49
N THR A 111 -5.10 -14.16 -32.88
CA THR A 111 -6.41 -13.89 -33.50
C THR A 111 -6.65 -14.89 -34.63
N GLY A 112 -7.76 -15.63 -34.54
CA GLY A 112 -8.12 -16.70 -35.45
C GLY A 112 -7.99 -18.10 -34.85
N LEU A 113 -7.28 -18.27 -33.72
CA LEU A 113 -7.17 -19.56 -33.03
C LEU A 113 -8.54 -20.10 -32.59
N GLU A 114 -9.50 -19.24 -32.29
CA GLU A 114 -10.86 -19.61 -31.87
C GLU A 114 -11.63 -20.45 -32.90
N TYR A 115 -11.22 -20.45 -34.17
CA TYR A 115 -11.86 -21.25 -35.23
C TYR A 115 -11.34 -22.68 -35.32
N PHE A 116 -10.25 -23.02 -34.61
CA PHE A 116 -9.66 -24.36 -34.59
C PHE A 116 -10.39 -25.31 -33.62
N ILE A 117 -11.72 -25.37 -33.70
CA ILE A 117 -12.58 -26.11 -32.74
C ILE A 117 -12.31 -27.63 -32.68
N GLY A 118 -11.66 -28.20 -33.70
CA GLY A 118 -11.23 -29.59 -33.75
C GLY A 118 -9.82 -29.86 -33.21
N LEU A 119 -9.11 -28.82 -32.74
CA LEU A 119 -7.72 -28.89 -32.30
C LEU A 119 -7.58 -29.75 -31.05
N GLN A 120 -6.72 -30.76 -31.13
CA GLN A 120 -6.39 -31.67 -30.03
C GLN A 120 -5.04 -31.31 -29.43
N HIS A 121 -4.06 -30.95 -30.26
CA HIS A 121 -2.69 -30.64 -29.82
C HIS A 121 -2.27 -29.24 -30.26
N LEU A 122 -1.92 -28.39 -29.30
CA LEU A 122 -1.38 -27.06 -29.54
C LEU A 122 0.01 -26.92 -28.92
N VAL A 123 1.00 -26.60 -29.75
CA VAL A 123 2.37 -26.29 -29.31
C VAL A 123 2.72 -24.86 -29.73
N LEU A 124 3.06 -24.01 -28.78
CA LEU A 124 3.34 -22.58 -28.94
C LEU A 124 4.67 -22.16 -28.27
N THR A 125 5.68 -23.03 -28.33
CA THR A 125 6.90 -22.88 -27.52
C THR A 125 7.81 -21.72 -27.97
N SER A 126 8.35 -20.94 -27.03
CA SER A 126 9.32 -19.84 -27.25
C SER A 126 8.78 -18.70 -28.11
N ASN A 127 7.59 -18.22 -27.80
CA ASN A 127 6.96 -17.05 -28.42
C ASN A 127 6.84 -15.89 -27.42
N THR A 128 6.10 -14.84 -27.77
CA THR A 128 5.87 -13.66 -26.92
C THR A 128 4.38 -13.44 -26.65
N VAL A 129 3.62 -14.54 -26.61
CA VAL A 129 2.17 -14.52 -26.34
C VAL A 129 1.95 -14.09 -24.89
N ARG A 130 1.04 -13.13 -24.70
CA ARG A 130 0.62 -12.64 -23.37
C ARG A 130 -0.77 -13.09 -22.98
N ASN A 131 -1.64 -13.26 -23.97
CA ASN A 131 -3.02 -13.66 -23.80
C ASN A 131 -3.31 -14.78 -24.78
N ILE A 132 -3.97 -15.83 -24.31
CA ILE A 132 -4.46 -16.93 -25.14
C ILE A 132 -5.90 -17.21 -24.73
N ASP A 133 -6.80 -17.28 -25.71
CA ASP A 133 -8.17 -17.74 -25.52
C ASP A 133 -8.29 -19.14 -26.13
N VAL A 134 -8.45 -20.14 -25.28
CA VAL A 134 -8.64 -21.55 -25.66
C VAL A 134 -10.07 -22.03 -25.41
N SER A 135 -11.00 -21.14 -25.07
CA SER A 135 -12.38 -21.50 -24.67
C SER A 135 -13.17 -22.22 -25.78
N ALA A 136 -12.89 -21.88 -27.04
CA ALA A 136 -13.49 -22.53 -28.21
C ALA A 136 -12.85 -23.90 -28.55
N LEU A 137 -11.67 -24.21 -27.99
CA LEU A 137 -10.90 -25.42 -28.27
C LEU A 137 -11.37 -26.60 -27.41
N ILE A 138 -12.65 -26.94 -27.49
CA ILE A 138 -13.30 -27.95 -26.64
C ILE A 138 -12.75 -29.38 -26.85
N ALA A 139 -12.05 -29.60 -27.96
CA ALA A 139 -11.41 -30.86 -28.30
C ALA A 139 -9.96 -30.97 -27.80
N LEU A 140 -9.41 -29.93 -27.17
CA LEU A 140 -8.00 -29.84 -26.79
C LEU A 140 -7.63 -30.90 -25.74
N GLU A 141 -6.62 -31.71 -26.05
CA GLU A 141 -6.09 -32.79 -25.23
C GLU A 141 -4.67 -32.47 -24.72
N GLN A 142 -3.87 -31.74 -25.52
CA GLN A 142 -2.50 -31.37 -25.16
C GLN A 142 -2.24 -29.88 -25.44
N LEU A 143 -1.79 -29.17 -24.42
CA LEU A 143 -1.40 -27.77 -24.50
C LEU A 143 0.05 -27.59 -24.05
N GLU A 144 0.92 -27.22 -24.97
CA GLU A 144 2.30 -26.80 -24.68
C GLU A 144 2.50 -25.33 -25.06
N ILE A 145 2.72 -24.49 -24.07
CA ILE A 145 2.89 -23.02 -24.21
C ILE A 145 4.18 -22.54 -23.54
N ASN A 146 5.17 -23.43 -23.41
CA ASN A 146 6.46 -23.15 -22.78
C ASN A 146 7.14 -21.87 -23.31
N PHE A 147 7.74 -21.11 -22.41
CA PHE A 147 8.50 -19.89 -22.70
C PHE A 147 7.68 -18.82 -23.43
N ASN A 148 6.49 -18.54 -22.91
CA ASN A 148 5.66 -17.38 -23.24
C ASN A 148 5.57 -16.42 -22.04
N LEU A 149 4.68 -15.43 -22.13
CA LEU A 149 4.49 -14.33 -21.18
C LEU A 149 3.04 -14.26 -20.70
N ILE A 150 2.39 -15.43 -20.54
CA ILE A 150 0.99 -15.58 -20.17
C ILE A 150 0.88 -15.55 -18.64
N GLY A 151 0.32 -14.46 -18.10
CA GLY A 151 0.08 -14.29 -16.66
C GLY A 151 -1.29 -14.79 -16.19
N GLN A 152 -2.21 -15.06 -17.11
CA GLN A 152 -3.55 -15.57 -16.82
C GLN A 152 -3.95 -16.63 -17.86
N LEU A 153 -4.51 -17.74 -17.39
CA LEU A 153 -4.88 -18.86 -18.24
C LEU A 153 -6.20 -19.48 -17.74
N ASP A 154 -7.23 -19.44 -18.59
CA ASP A 154 -8.51 -20.11 -18.34
C ASP A 154 -8.57 -21.42 -19.15
N LEU A 155 -8.71 -22.54 -18.43
CA LEU A 155 -8.82 -23.90 -19.00
C LEU A 155 -10.18 -24.56 -18.73
N SER A 156 -11.15 -23.80 -18.21
CA SER A 156 -12.48 -24.30 -17.86
C SER A 156 -13.25 -24.87 -19.07
N GLY A 157 -12.98 -24.35 -20.27
CA GLY A 157 -13.53 -24.82 -21.54
C GLY A 157 -12.87 -26.09 -22.11
N ASN A 158 -11.81 -26.62 -21.48
CA ASN A 158 -10.99 -27.71 -22.04
C ASN A 158 -11.00 -28.98 -21.15
N PRO A 159 -12.16 -29.63 -20.91
CA PRO A 159 -12.29 -30.76 -19.99
C PRO A 159 -11.59 -32.04 -20.48
N ARG A 160 -11.15 -32.08 -21.74
CA ARG A 160 -10.41 -33.21 -22.34
C ARG A 160 -8.90 -33.12 -22.16
N LEU A 161 -8.40 -32.05 -21.57
CA LEU A 161 -6.96 -31.82 -21.42
C LEU A 161 -6.32 -32.93 -20.57
N THR A 162 -5.38 -33.66 -21.17
CA THR A 162 -4.57 -34.70 -20.52
C THR A 162 -3.15 -34.24 -20.24
N MET A 163 -2.65 -33.26 -21.00
CA MET A 163 -1.31 -32.71 -20.83
C MET A 163 -1.33 -31.17 -20.85
N LEU A 164 -0.74 -30.58 -19.81
CA LEU A 164 -0.42 -29.15 -19.75
C LEU A 164 1.07 -28.98 -19.51
N ARG A 165 1.74 -28.26 -20.42
CA ARG A 165 3.14 -27.86 -20.31
C ARG A 165 3.25 -26.36 -20.46
N TYR A 166 3.53 -25.68 -19.36
CA TYR A 166 3.83 -24.26 -19.36
C TYR A 166 4.95 -23.96 -18.36
N ARG A 167 6.17 -23.83 -18.87
CA ARG A 167 7.27 -23.16 -18.18
C ARG A 167 7.24 -21.68 -18.52
N ALA A 168 7.19 -20.79 -17.53
CA ALA A 168 7.25 -19.37 -17.85
C ALA A 168 8.59 -18.99 -18.49
N SER A 169 8.57 -17.94 -19.31
CA SER A 169 9.80 -17.35 -19.85
C SER A 169 10.67 -16.80 -18.72
N GLY A 170 11.99 -17.01 -18.78
CA GLY A 170 12.94 -16.36 -17.87
C GLY A 170 13.03 -14.83 -18.06
N ASN A 171 12.33 -14.28 -19.07
CA ASN A 171 12.20 -12.83 -19.29
C ASN A 171 10.84 -12.27 -18.84
N ALA A 172 9.99 -13.09 -18.21
CA ALA A 172 8.67 -12.66 -17.76
C ALA A 172 8.78 -11.72 -16.56
N THR A 173 7.94 -10.70 -16.53
CA THR A 173 7.66 -9.88 -15.34
C THR A 173 6.67 -10.59 -14.41
N GLU A 174 6.44 -10.06 -13.21
CA GLU A 174 5.51 -10.63 -12.21
C GLU A 174 4.08 -10.82 -12.76
N SER A 175 3.61 -9.94 -13.66
CA SER A 175 2.29 -10.05 -14.29
C SER A 175 2.26 -10.93 -15.54
N GLU A 176 3.40 -11.48 -15.96
CA GLU A 176 3.57 -12.34 -17.14
C GLU A 176 3.86 -13.81 -16.77
N VAL A 177 3.67 -14.15 -15.49
CA VAL A 177 3.75 -15.50 -14.92
C VAL A 177 2.47 -15.82 -14.16
N LEU A 178 2.10 -17.10 -14.08
CA LEU A 178 0.93 -17.53 -13.31
C LEU A 178 1.20 -17.40 -11.81
N THR A 179 0.26 -16.81 -11.08
CA THR A 179 0.18 -16.81 -9.62
C THR A 179 -0.89 -17.79 -9.12
N GLU A 180 -1.91 -18.04 -9.93
CA GLU A 180 -3.02 -18.95 -9.69
C GLU A 180 -3.44 -19.65 -10.98
N LEU A 181 -4.07 -20.82 -10.85
CA LEU A 181 -4.61 -21.59 -11.97
C LEU A 181 -5.70 -22.53 -11.46
N ASP A 182 -6.92 -22.39 -11.98
CA ASP A 182 -8.01 -23.32 -11.70
C ASP A 182 -7.95 -24.52 -12.67
N LEU A 183 -7.74 -25.71 -12.11
CA LEU A 183 -7.71 -26.98 -12.84
C LEU A 183 -8.90 -27.90 -12.51
N SER A 184 -9.91 -27.38 -11.81
CA SER A 184 -11.05 -28.17 -11.30
C SER A 184 -11.85 -28.86 -12.41
N SER A 185 -11.89 -28.28 -13.61
CA SER A 185 -12.59 -28.84 -14.78
C SER A 185 -11.73 -29.84 -15.58
N ASN A 186 -10.41 -29.85 -15.38
CA ASN A 186 -9.45 -30.65 -16.15
C ASN A 186 -9.14 -31.99 -15.46
N THR A 187 -10.20 -32.74 -15.12
CA THR A 187 -10.13 -34.00 -14.35
C THR A 187 -9.40 -35.14 -15.05
N GLN A 188 -9.12 -35.00 -16.35
CA GLN A 188 -8.39 -35.98 -17.17
C GLN A 188 -6.89 -35.71 -17.25
N LEU A 189 -6.37 -34.70 -16.55
CA LEU A 189 -4.93 -34.38 -16.54
C LEU A 189 -4.10 -35.56 -16.02
N ARG A 190 -3.07 -35.92 -16.81
CA ARG A 190 -2.10 -36.99 -16.52
C ARG A 190 -0.68 -36.43 -16.40
N HIS A 191 -0.40 -35.35 -17.13
CA HIS A 191 0.89 -34.70 -17.21
C HIS A 191 0.73 -33.20 -16.94
N LEU A 192 1.32 -32.72 -15.85
CA LEU A 192 1.33 -31.31 -15.45
C LEU A 192 2.76 -30.82 -15.28
N PHE A 193 3.16 -29.84 -16.08
CA PHE A 193 4.49 -29.25 -16.06
C PHE A 193 4.33 -27.73 -16.00
N LEU A 194 4.48 -27.16 -14.81
CA LEU A 194 4.31 -25.73 -14.50
C LEU A 194 5.51 -25.12 -13.75
N PRO A 195 6.76 -25.29 -14.22
CA PRO A 195 7.89 -24.72 -13.50
C PRO A 195 8.07 -23.22 -13.78
N ASN A 196 8.76 -22.53 -12.87
CA ASN A 196 9.16 -21.12 -12.99
C ASN A 196 7.95 -20.17 -13.05
N HIS A 197 6.98 -20.36 -12.15
CA HIS A 197 5.83 -19.48 -11.96
C HIS A 197 5.89 -18.86 -10.56
N GLN A 198 4.76 -18.36 -10.03
CA GLN A 198 4.66 -17.74 -8.71
C GLN A 198 3.61 -18.44 -7.83
N PHE A 199 3.48 -19.77 -8.00
CA PHE A 199 2.53 -20.55 -7.20
C PHE A 199 3.04 -20.71 -5.76
N ILE A 200 2.24 -20.22 -4.82
CA ILE A 200 2.38 -20.53 -3.38
C ILE A 200 1.63 -21.82 -3.05
N ASN A 201 0.53 -22.08 -3.75
CA ASN A 201 -0.24 -23.32 -3.71
C ASN A 201 -0.95 -23.55 -5.06
N ILE A 202 -1.46 -24.77 -5.26
CA ILE A 202 -2.37 -25.11 -6.36
C ILE A 202 -3.32 -26.23 -5.91
N ASP A 203 -4.61 -26.07 -6.16
CA ASP A 203 -5.60 -27.11 -5.82
C ASP A 203 -5.63 -28.20 -6.90
N LEU A 204 -5.18 -29.40 -6.52
CA LEU A 204 -5.20 -30.59 -7.37
C LEU A 204 -6.19 -31.66 -6.88
N SER A 205 -7.11 -31.31 -6.00
CA SER A 205 -8.07 -32.26 -5.39
C SER A 205 -8.94 -32.98 -6.42
N ASN A 206 -9.20 -32.36 -7.58
CA ASN A 206 -9.98 -32.94 -8.68
C ASN A 206 -9.13 -33.61 -9.77
N ASN A 207 -7.79 -33.48 -9.71
CA ASN A 207 -6.86 -33.94 -10.75
C ASN A 207 -6.17 -35.25 -10.36
N LEU A 208 -6.92 -36.18 -9.78
CA LEU A 208 -6.39 -37.45 -9.25
C LEU A 208 -5.80 -38.40 -10.31
N GLN A 209 -5.92 -38.08 -11.59
CA GLN A 209 -5.37 -38.88 -12.70
C GLN A 209 -3.92 -38.55 -13.07
N ILE A 210 -3.27 -37.57 -12.40
CA ILE A 210 -1.88 -37.19 -12.67
C ILE A 210 -0.92 -38.32 -12.27
N ASP A 211 -0.47 -39.12 -13.24
CA ASP A 211 0.38 -40.30 -13.03
C ASP A 211 1.58 -40.38 -14.00
N GLU A 212 1.71 -39.42 -14.93
CA GLU A 212 2.81 -39.39 -15.91
C GLU A 212 3.93 -38.42 -15.51
N LEU A 213 3.59 -37.18 -15.17
CA LEU A 213 4.53 -36.14 -14.74
C LEU A 213 3.81 -35.09 -13.88
N LEU A 214 4.44 -34.66 -12.80
CA LEU A 214 4.06 -33.49 -12.02
C LEU A 214 5.29 -32.66 -11.66
N ASP A 215 5.53 -31.59 -12.40
CA ASP A 215 6.67 -30.71 -12.15
C ASP A 215 6.17 -29.29 -11.84
N LEU A 216 6.33 -28.90 -10.58
CA LEU A 216 6.06 -27.56 -10.07
C LEU A 216 7.34 -26.90 -9.55
N SER A 217 8.52 -27.32 -10.03
CA SER A 217 9.81 -26.75 -9.61
C SER A 217 9.95 -25.26 -9.93
N ASP A 218 10.87 -24.57 -9.25
CA ASP A 218 11.10 -23.12 -9.41
C ASP A 218 9.82 -22.28 -9.11
N ASN A 219 8.94 -22.75 -8.21
CA ASN A 219 7.82 -21.99 -7.68
C ASN A 219 8.03 -21.67 -6.20
N PRO A 220 7.56 -20.52 -5.69
CA PRO A 220 7.78 -20.11 -4.30
C PRO A 220 7.27 -21.05 -3.22
N GLY A 221 6.21 -21.83 -3.49
CA GLY A 221 5.60 -22.69 -2.48
C GLY A 221 5.03 -21.93 -1.28
N PRO A 222 4.59 -22.63 -0.23
CA PRO A 222 3.86 -22.01 0.88
C PRO A 222 4.66 -21.04 1.74
N ASP A 223 6.00 -21.14 1.76
CA ASP A 223 6.89 -20.25 2.50
C ASP A 223 7.33 -19.01 1.69
N GLY A 224 7.00 -18.97 0.40
CA GLY A 224 7.29 -17.84 -0.48
C GLY A 224 8.72 -17.82 -1.02
N ASP A 225 9.50 -18.88 -0.81
CA ASP A 225 10.88 -18.99 -1.30
C ASP A 225 11.01 -20.08 -2.37
N PRO A 226 11.32 -19.74 -3.64
CA PRO A 226 11.42 -20.72 -4.72
C PRO A 226 12.58 -21.71 -4.58
N GLU A 227 13.55 -21.46 -3.69
CA GLU A 227 14.64 -22.39 -3.42
C GLU A 227 14.30 -23.43 -2.34
N THR A 228 13.29 -23.16 -1.49
CA THR A 228 12.98 -24.00 -0.32
C THR A 228 11.51 -24.45 -0.22
N GLY A 229 10.60 -23.81 -0.95
CA GLY A 229 9.17 -24.05 -0.92
C GLY A 229 8.67 -25.09 -1.91
N ASP A 230 8.69 -26.37 -1.52
CA ASP A 230 7.94 -27.40 -2.25
C ASP A 230 6.42 -27.17 -2.12
N ILE A 231 5.70 -27.28 -3.23
CA ILE A 231 4.23 -27.16 -3.22
C ILE A 231 3.59 -28.40 -2.60
N ILE A 232 2.69 -28.17 -1.65
CA ILE A 232 1.96 -29.25 -0.97
C ILE A 232 0.85 -29.78 -1.88
N ILE A 233 0.88 -31.08 -2.16
CA ILE A 233 -0.10 -31.76 -3.02
C ILE A 233 -0.77 -32.95 -2.31
N PRO A 234 -1.94 -33.42 -2.78
CA PRO A 234 -2.60 -34.59 -2.21
C PRO A 234 -1.71 -35.85 -2.23
N ALA A 235 -1.64 -36.56 -1.11
CA ALA A 235 -0.89 -37.83 -0.99
C ALA A 235 -1.28 -38.87 -2.04
N ALA A 236 -2.55 -38.86 -2.49
CA ALA A 236 -3.02 -39.75 -3.55
C ALA A 236 -2.23 -39.54 -4.86
N ILE A 237 -2.02 -38.28 -5.26
CA ILE A 237 -1.24 -37.91 -6.45
C ILE A 237 0.25 -38.11 -6.19
N TYR A 238 0.75 -37.70 -5.02
CA TYR A 238 2.17 -37.85 -4.70
C TYR A 238 2.61 -39.32 -4.76
N ASN A 239 1.84 -40.24 -4.18
CA ASN A 239 2.22 -41.65 -4.06
C ASN A 239 2.05 -42.48 -5.34
N GLN A 240 1.29 -42.00 -6.33
CA GLN A 240 1.14 -42.71 -7.61
C GLN A 240 2.27 -42.41 -8.62
N LEU A 241 3.02 -41.33 -8.42
CA LEU A 241 4.12 -40.92 -9.28
C LEU A 241 5.46 -41.56 -8.86
N GLU A 242 6.28 -41.93 -9.85
CA GLU A 242 7.68 -42.26 -9.62
C GLU A 242 8.47 -41.00 -9.21
N GLU A 243 9.53 -41.17 -8.41
CA GLU A 243 10.34 -40.05 -7.91
C GLU A 243 10.94 -39.19 -9.05
N ALA A 244 11.31 -39.82 -10.17
CA ALA A 244 11.84 -39.11 -11.35
C ALA A 244 10.78 -38.28 -12.10
N ASN A 245 9.50 -38.51 -11.82
CA ASN A 245 8.37 -37.86 -12.50
C ASN A 245 7.65 -36.84 -11.60
N ARG A 246 8.25 -36.47 -10.46
CA ARG A 246 7.73 -35.40 -9.60
C ARG A 246 8.85 -34.46 -9.15
N SER A 247 8.61 -33.16 -9.22
CA SER A 247 9.58 -32.14 -8.79
C SER A 247 8.88 -30.89 -8.27
N GLY A 248 9.49 -30.21 -7.29
CA GLY A 248 8.92 -29.02 -6.64
C GLY A 248 7.64 -29.31 -5.82
N VAL A 249 7.49 -30.54 -5.31
CA VAL A 249 6.29 -30.97 -4.60
C VAL A 249 6.58 -31.85 -3.39
N ILE A 250 5.75 -31.70 -2.36
CA ILE A 250 5.74 -32.53 -1.16
C ILE A 250 4.31 -33.03 -0.88
N SER A 251 4.18 -34.24 -0.33
CA SER A 251 2.88 -34.77 0.07
C SER A 251 2.32 -34.01 1.29
N ASP A 252 1.04 -33.69 1.25
CA ASP A 252 0.25 -33.21 2.40
C ASP A 252 0.35 -34.09 3.66
N ALA A 253 0.51 -35.40 3.50
CA ALA A 253 0.72 -36.36 4.59
C ALA A 253 2.13 -36.29 5.20
N GLN A 254 3.09 -35.67 4.51
CA GLN A 254 4.49 -35.53 4.94
C GLN A 254 4.84 -34.11 5.37
N ALA A 255 4.19 -33.10 4.78
CA ALA A 255 4.42 -31.69 5.10
C ALA A 255 4.01 -31.37 6.55
N GLU A 256 4.81 -30.58 7.26
CA GLU A 256 4.37 -30.00 8.54
C GLU A 256 3.36 -28.87 8.27
N THR A 257 2.38 -28.70 9.16
CA THR A 257 1.48 -27.54 9.07
C THR A 257 2.22 -26.32 9.58
N THR A 258 2.44 -25.31 8.75
CA THR A 258 3.08 -24.05 9.12
C THR A 258 2.07 -22.92 9.18
N VAL A 259 2.35 -21.90 9.98
CA VAL A 259 1.61 -20.62 10.01
C VAL A 259 2.53 -19.46 9.62
N ILE A 260 2.05 -18.59 8.74
CA ILE A 260 2.72 -17.35 8.31
C ILE A 260 1.77 -16.17 8.53
N LEU A 261 2.33 -15.03 8.94
CA LEU A 261 1.60 -13.76 9.07
C LEU A 261 1.87 -12.86 7.86
N SER A 262 0.85 -12.14 7.41
CA SER A 262 0.96 -11.03 6.48
C SER A 262 0.15 -9.83 6.96
N ALA A 263 0.45 -8.64 6.42
CA ALA A 263 -0.27 -7.41 6.69
C ALA A 263 -0.65 -6.70 5.39
N ASP A 264 -1.82 -6.06 5.39
CA ASP A 264 -2.25 -5.17 4.32
C ASP A 264 -3.10 -4.01 4.90
N PRO A 265 -2.66 -2.75 4.78
CA PRO A 265 -1.31 -2.32 4.34
C PRO A 265 -0.23 -2.57 5.41
N ALA A 266 1.05 -2.54 5.01
CA ALA A 266 2.19 -2.62 5.95
C ALA A 266 2.56 -1.26 6.60
N SER A 267 2.04 -0.15 6.05
CA SER A 267 2.18 1.20 6.60
C SER A 267 0.82 1.87 6.58
N PHE A 268 0.45 2.58 7.64
CA PHE A 268 -0.83 3.29 7.74
C PHE A 268 -0.69 4.55 8.59
N SER A 269 -1.54 5.54 8.31
CA SER A 269 -1.56 6.81 9.04
C SER A 269 -2.04 6.62 10.48
N GLU A 270 -1.49 7.41 11.38
CA GLU A 270 -1.98 7.56 12.76
C GLU A 270 -3.44 8.05 12.82
N ASN A 271 -3.84 8.81 11.80
CA ASN A 271 -5.17 9.38 11.65
C ASN A 271 -6.23 8.36 11.25
N GLU A 272 -6.65 7.59 12.25
CA GLU A 272 -7.64 6.52 12.13
C GLU A 272 -7.25 5.46 11.09
N GLY A 273 -5.96 5.31 10.78
CA GLY A 273 -5.47 4.27 9.89
C GLY A 273 -5.55 2.88 10.52
N SER A 274 -5.49 1.85 9.68
CA SER A 274 -5.55 0.46 10.14
C SER A 274 -4.81 -0.48 9.21
N SER A 275 -4.44 -1.65 9.74
CA SER A 275 -3.85 -2.76 9.01
C SER A 275 -4.56 -4.06 9.36
N THR A 276 -4.81 -4.89 8.33
CA THR A 276 -5.35 -6.23 8.51
C THR A 276 -4.21 -7.24 8.58
N ILE A 277 -4.08 -7.91 9.72
CA ILE A 277 -3.11 -9.00 9.91
C ILE A 277 -3.80 -10.31 9.59
N THR A 278 -3.24 -11.06 8.65
CA THR A 278 -3.78 -12.36 8.22
C THR A 278 -2.80 -13.47 8.56
N ALA A 279 -3.25 -14.42 9.36
CA ALA A 279 -2.54 -15.68 9.56
C ALA A 279 -3.01 -16.70 8.51
N THR A 280 -2.06 -17.34 7.83
CA THR A 280 -2.31 -18.33 6.77
C THR A 280 -1.61 -19.64 7.08
N LEU A 281 -2.33 -20.76 6.98
CA LEU A 281 -1.78 -22.10 6.99
C LEU A 281 -1.35 -22.53 5.59
N ASN A 282 -0.26 -23.30 5.51
CA ASN A 282 0.20 -23.90 4.25
C ASN A 282 -0.69 -25.05 3.75
N LYS A 283 -1.56 -25.61 4.59
CA LYS A 283 -2.51 -26.67 4.24
C LYS A 283 -3.72 -26.69 5.17
N ILE A 284 -4.82 -27.30 4.70
CA ILE A 284 -6.00 -27.56 5.52
C ILE A 284 -5.66 -28.56 6.63
N THR A 285 -6.22 -28.37 7.82
CA THR A 285 -6.09 -29.27 8.97
C THR A 285 -7.44 -29.76 9.48
N ASP A 286 -7.44 -30.97 10.05
CA ASP A 286 -8.63 -31.55 10.70
C ASP A 286 -8.83 -31.08 12.16
N ASN A 287 -7.91 -30.27 12.67
CA ASN A 287 -7.97 -29.69 14.02
C ASN A 287 -7.87 -28.17 13.93
N ASP A 288 -8.50 -27.48 14.87
CA ASP A 288 -8.35 -26.04 15.04
C ASP A 288 -6.87 -25.70 15.32
N VAL A 289 -6.37 -24.63 14.69
CA VAL A 289 -5.05 -24.06 14.93
C VAL A 289 -5.23 -22.76 15.71
N THR A 290 -4.66 -22.70 16.91
CA THR A 290 -4.68 -21.50 17.77
C THR A 290 -3.33 -20.82 17.72
N ILE A 291 -3.31 -19.51 17.44
CA ILE A 291 -2.11 -18.70 17.22
C ILE A 291 -2.13 -17.57 18.24
N SER A 292 -1.10 -17.45 19.07
CA SER A 292 -0.95 -16.36 20.03
C SER A 292 0.06 -15.33 19.50
N LEU A 293 -0.35 -14.08 19.39
CA LEU A 293 0.47 -12.97 18.93
C LEU A 293 1.12 -12.24 20.12
N SER A 294 2.37 -11.81 19.95
CA SER A 294 3.04 -10.85 20.81
C SER A 294 3.52 -9.64 20.01
N PHE A 295 3.48 -8.48 20.65
CA PHE A 295 3.75 -7.18 20.04
C PHE A 295 4.94 -6.52 20.75
N SER A 296 5.82 -5.92 19.96
CA SER A 296 6.92 -5.04 20.38
C SER A 296 7.11 -3.95 19.33
N GLY A 297 8.20 -3.18 19.38
CA GLY A 297 8.46 -2.08 18.44
C GLY A 297 8.75 -0.78 19.20
N SER A 298 8.67 0.35 18.49
CA SER A 298 8.68 1.67 19.16
C SER A 298 7.28 2.07 19.63
N ALA A 299 6.25 1.72 18.85
CA ALA A 299 4.87 1.99 19.20
C ALA A 299 4.39 1.15 20.40
N THR A 300 3.57 1.77 21.23
CA THR A 300 3.01 1.32 22.49
C THR A 300 1.54 0.94 22.33
N LEU A 301 1.20 -0.28 22.77
CA LEU A 301 -0.18 -0.77 22.76
C LEU A 301 -1.05 0.04 23.74
N ASP A 302 -2.25 0.40 23.28
CA ASP A 302 -3.25 1.24 23.97
C ASP A 302 -2.87 2.73 24.09
N GLU A 303 -1.70 3.15 23.57
CA GLU A 303 -1.29 4.55 23.40
C GLU A 303 -1.34 4.90 21.91
N ASP A 304 -0.58 4.19 21.06
CA ASP A 304 -0.42 4.53 19.62
C ASP A 304 -1.26 3.61 18.72
N TYR A 305 -1.61 2.42 19.21
CA TYR A 305 -2.47 1.47 18.49
C TYR A 305 -3.30 0.56 19.40
N ALA A 306 -4.38 0.03 18.85
CA ALA A 306 -5.21 -1.01 19.46
C ALA A 306 -5.29 -2.26 18.57
N VAL A 307 -5.46 -3.43 19.20
CA VAL A 307 -5.56 -4.73 18.52
C VAL A 307 -6.88 -5.41 18.88
N GLU A 308 -7.65 -5.87 17.89
CA GLU A 308 -8.94 -6.54 18.15
C GLU A 308 -8.78 -7.87 18.89
N ASN A 309 -7.85 -8.73 18.43
CA ASN A 309 -7.59 -10.04 19.02
C ASN A 309 -6.09 -10.37 19.01
N THR A 310 -5.56 -10.76 20.16
CA THR A 310 -4.18 -11.25 20.29
C THR A 310 -4.07 -12.77 20.18
N THR A 311 -5.21 -13.47 20.15
CA THR A 311 -5.30 -14.91 19.93
C THR A 311 -6.22 -15.18 18.75
N LEU A 312 -5.69 -15.81 17.71
CA LEU A 312 -6.42 -16.16 16.50
C LEU A 312 -6.70 -17.66 16.47
N VAL A 313 -7.86 -18.04 15.97
CA VAL A 313 -8.24 -19.46 15.79
C VAL A 313 -8.63 -19.66 14.34
N ILE A 314 -7.89 -20.53 13.65
CA ILE A 314 -8.26 -21.06 12.34
C ILE A 314 -9.01 -22.37 12.61
N PRO A 315 -10.34 -22.42 12.38
CA PRO A 315 -11.12 -23.64 12.60
C PRO A 315 -10.64 -24.78 11.69
N ALA A 316 -10.85 -26.03 12.12
CA ALA A 316 -10.65 -27.19 11.27
C ALA A 316 -11.38 -27.02 9.92
N GLY A 317 -10.68 -27.31 8.82
CA GLY A 317 -11.19 -27.13 7.46
C GLY A 317 -10.87 -25.76 6.82
N GLU A 318 -10.46 -24.76 7.59
CA GLU A 318 -10.08 -23.43 7.11
C GLU A 318 -8.55 -23.29 7.03
N THR A 319 -8.07 -22.30 6.27
CA THR A 319 -6.62 -22.01 6.15
C THR A 319 -6.25 -20.59 6.54
N LYS A 320 -7.21 -19.72 6.82
CA LYS A 320 -6.96 -18.31 7.09
C LYS A 320 -7.83 -17.77 8.21
N VAL A 321 -7.28 -16.82 8.96
CA VAL A 321 -8.00 -15.96 9.92
C VAL A 321 -7.29 -14.61 9.97
N SER A 322 -8.02 -13.55 10.27
CA SER A 322 -7.45 -12.20 10.35
C SER A 322 -7.84 -11.51 11.65
N THR A 323 -7.06 -10.49 12.02
CA THR A 323 -7.36 -9.50 13.05
C THR A 323 -6.99 -8.12 12.54
N VAL A 324 -7.61 -7.08 13.08
CA VAL A 324 -7.30 -5.69 12.73
C VAL A 324 -6.45 -5.04 13.82
N ILE A 325 -5.51 -4.21 13.38
CA ILE A 325 -4.79 -3.23 14.19
C ILE A 325 -5.22 -1.85 13.71
N THR A 326 -5.59 -0.97 14.65
CA THR A 326 -6.01 0.41 14.38
C THR A 326 -5.08 1.37 15.09
N ALA A 327 -4.64 2.42 14.40
CA ALA A 327 -3.95 3.53 15.04
C ALA A 327 -4.87 4.26 16.02
N ILE A 328 -4.28 4.89 17.02
CA ILE A 328 -4.93 5.81 17.95
C ILE A 328 -4.38 7.19 17.63
N GLN A 329 -5.23 8.10 17.16
CA GLN A 329 -4.82 9.46 16.91
C GLN A 329 -4.63 10.23 18.22
N ASP A 330 -3.54 10.97 18.34
CA ASP A 330 -3.39 12.01 19.34
C ASP A 330 -2.94 13.37 18.77
N THR A 331 -2.10 14.11 19.49
CA THR A 331 -1.61 15.45 19.10
C THR A 331 -0.11 15.64 19.33
N ASP A 332 0.60 14.63 19.80
CA ASP A 332 2.02 14.71 20.14
C ASP A 332 2.83 14.41 18.86
N GLU A 333 3.96 15.10 18.65
CA GLU A 333 4.85 14.78 17.52
C GLU A 333 5.89 13.78 18.03
N GLU A 334 5.72 12.53 17.66
CA GLU A 334 6.56 11.40 18.06
C GLU A 334 7.38 10.85 16.88
N GLY A 335 6.91 11.16 15.67
CA GLY A 335 7.47 10.68 14.40
C GLY A 335 7.05 9.24 14.12
N ASN A 336 7.34 8.75 12.90
CA ASN A 336 6.88 7.42 12.51
C ASN A 336 7.40 6.30 13.43
N GLU A 337 6.47 5.45 13.85
CA GLU A 337 6.73 4.36 14.77
C GLU A 337 6.53 2.99 14.15
N THR A 338 7.05 1.95 14.80
CA THR A 338 6.93 0.56 14.32
C THR A 338 6.23 -0.36 15.29
N ILE A 339 5.46 -1.30 14.74
CA ILE A 339 4.90 -2.45 15.46
C ILE A 339 5.58 -3.72 14.92
N GLU A 340 6.30 -4.45 15.78
CA GLU A 340 6.84 -5.77 15.51
C GLU A 340 5.93 -6.86 16.08
N ILE A 341 5.36 -7.69 15.19
CA ILE A 341 4.42 -8.75 15.53
C ILE A 341 5.11 -10.10 15.41
N THR A 342 5.01 -10.91 16.46
CA THR A 342 5.59 -12.26 16.53
C THR A 342 4.54 -13.28 16.92
N VAL A 343 4.66 -14.51 16.40
CA VAL A 343 3.88 -15.65 16.89
C VAL A 343 4.58 -16.19 18.14
N SER A 344 4.00 -15.96 19.32
CA SER A 344 4.57 -16.40 20.61
C SER A 344 4.29 -17.87 20.92
N ASP A 345 3.16 -18.40 20.46
CA ASP A 345 2.76 -19.79 20.61
C ASP A 345 1.81 -20.20 19.49
N VAL A 346 1.84 -21.47 19.09
CA VAL A 346 0.93 -22.04 18.10
C VAL A 346 0.61 -23.50 18.42
N SER A 347 -0.67 -23.88 18.31
CA SER A 347 -1.13 -25.26 18.47
C SER A 347 -1.36 -25.94 17.12
N ASN A 348 -1.08 -27.24 17.03
CA ASN A 348 -1.33 -28.07 15.83
C ASN A 348 -0.65 -27.59 14.52
N ALA A 349 0.27 -26.63 14.62
CA ALA A 349 1.10 -26.12 13.55
C ALA A 349 2.46 -25.68 14.12
N VAL A 350 3.39 -25.29 13.25
CA VAL A 350 4.67 -24.69 13.60
C VAL A 350 4.81 -23.31 12.95
N ILE A 351 5.67 -22.46 13.49
CA ILE A 351 5.87 -21.09 12.99
C ILE A 351 6.68 -21.15 11.69
N GLY A 352 6.21 -20.49 10.62
CA GLY A 352 6.92 -20.35 9.34
C GLY A 352 8.02 -19.28 9.36
N MET A 353 8.69 -19.07 8.22
CA MET A 353 9.91 -18.23 8.15
C MET A 353 9.70 -16.70 8.12
N ALA A 354 8.46 -16.19 8.14
CA ALA A 354 8.17 -14.75 8.02
C ALA A 354 7.77 -14.08 9.36
N SER A 355 8.61 -14.23 10.40
CA SER A 355 8.40 -13.60 11.71
C SER A 355 9.74 -13.00 12.22
N PRO A 356 9.77 -11.74 12.72
CA PRO A 356 8.63 -10.85 12.98
C PRO A 356 8.06 -10.19 11.71
N LEU A 357 6.75 -9.94 11.73
CA LEU A 357 6.05 -9.06 10.79
C LEU A 357 6.13 -7.63 11.32
N VAL A 358 6.54 -6.66 10.49
CA VAL A 358 6.74 -5.27 10.91
C VAL A 358 5.75 -4.35 10.21
N LEU A 359 5.07 -3.50 10.97
CA LEU A 359 4.22 -2.41 10.48
C LEU A 359 4.83 -1.05 10.83
N THR A 360 4.40 -0.02 10.11
CA THR A 360 4.71 1.38 10.42
C THR A 360 3.43 2.18 10.64
N ILE A 361 3.38 2.94 11.73
CA ILE A 361 2.40 4.01 11.96
C ILE A 361 3.05 5.31 11.48
N GLU A 362 2.36 6.02 10.58
CA GLU A 362 2.80 7.31 10.04
C GLU A 362 2.16 8.43 10.85
N ASP A 363 2.96 9.02 11.74
CA ASP A 363 2.62 10.21 12.53
C ASP A 363 2.18 11.35 11.59
N ASP A 364 1.03 11.94 11.89
CA ASP A 364 0.48 13.06 11.13
C ASP A 364 0.49 14.39 11.89
N ASP A 365 1.11 14.39 13.07
CA ASP A 365 1.22 15.52 13.95
C ASP A 365 2.44 16.39 13.63
N LYS A 366 2.33 17.67 14.00
CA LYS A 366 3.41 18.65 13.83
C LYS A 366 3.51 19.53 15.05
N SER A 367 4.69 19.58 15.64
CA SER A 367 5.04 20.60 16.63
C SER A 367 5.07 21.97 15.96
N VAL A 368 4.53 22.96 16.67
CA VAL A 368 4.62 24.35 16.25
C VAL A 368 5.99 24.88 16.71
N PRO A 369 6.90 25.26 15.80
CA PRO A 369 8.27 25.63 16.15
C PRO A 369 8.36 27.07 16.70
N LEU A 370 7.57 27.39 17.73
CA LEU A 370 7.48 28.71 18.34
C LEU A 370 8.10 28.69 19.75
N VAL A 371 9.05 29.58 20.00
CA VAL A 371 9.80 29.64 21.27
C VAL A 371 9.58 31.00 21.93
N LEU A 372 9.28 31.01 23.24
CA LEU A 372 9.41 32.23 24.05
C LEU A 372 10.90 32.46 24.34
N ASN A 373 11.46 33.55 23.81
CA ASN A 373 12.87 33.89 23.99
C ASN A 373 13.09 34.87 25.15
N GLU A 374 12.22 35.87 25.26
CA GLU A 374 12.30 36.91 26.28
C GLU A 374 10.91 37.29 26.77
N ILE A 375 10.80 37.60 28.06
CA ILE A 375 9.58 38.08 28.70
C ILE A 375 9.89 39.16 29.72
N LEU A 376 9.18 40.28 29.64
CA LEU A 376 9.19 41.35 30.62
C LEU A 376 7.80 41.49 31.23
N TYR A 377 7.65 41.00 32.46
CA TYR A 377 6.42 41.14 33.26
C TYR A 377 6.54 42.21 34.36
N ASP A 378 7.74 42.72 34.63
CA ASP A 378 7.97 43.77 35.63
C ASP A 378 8.95 44.83 35.09
N PRO A 379 8.49 45.77 34.25
CA PRO A 379 9.32 46.88 33.79
C PRO A 379 9.86 47.75 34.94
N SER A 380 11.08 48.26 34.79
CA SER A 380 11.72 49.11 35.81
C SER A 380 10.95 50.40 36.08
N ASN A 381 10.54 50.62 37.32
CA ASN A 381 9.86 51.87 37.71
C ASN A 381 10.80 53.10 37.89
N SER A 382 12.08 52.98 37.49
CA SER A 382 13.10 54.03 37.63
C SER A 382 13.10 55.00 36.44
N GLY A 383 11.97 55.66 36.18
CA GLY A 383 11.84 56.60 35.07
C GLY A 383 11.83 55.87 33.72
N LEU A 384 12.59 56.36 32.74
CA LEU A 384 12.61 55.77 31.38
C LEU A 384 13.45 54.49 31.28
N ASP A 385 14.07 54.03 32.37
CA ASP A 385 14.81 52.76 32.36
C ASP A 385 13.87 51.55 32.14
N GLY A 386 12.56 51.70 32.42
CA GLY A 386 11.55 50.68 32.14
C GLY A 386 10.72 50.91 30.88
N ASP A 387 11.02 51.93 30.09
CA ASP A 387 10.33 52.23 28.82
C ASP A 387 10.80 51.25 27.73
N ALA A 388 10.30 50.01 27.81
CA ALA A 388 10.73 48.92 26.94
C ALA A 388 10.16 49.06 25.53
N ASN A 389 8.99 49.69 25.40
CA ASN A 389 8.39 49.97 24.08
C ASN A 389 9.03 51.20 23.40
N GLY A 390 9.81 52.01 24.11
CA GLY A 390 10.61 53.11 23.58
C GLY A 390 9.81 54.33 23.15
N ASP A 391 8.54 54.44 23.57
CA ASP A 391 7.65 55.54 23.16
C ASP A 391 7.90 56.86 23.92
N GLY A 392 8.82 56.82 24.88
CA GLY A 392 9.24 57.96 25.70
C GLY A 392 8.44 58.12 26.99
N VAL A 393 7.57 57.17 27.32
CA VAL A 393 6.72 57.17 28.52
C VAL A 393 6.78 55.81 29.20
N TYR A 394 7.32 55.78 30.42
CA TYR A 394 7.14 54.60 31.28
C TYR A 394 5.68 54.45 31.69
N ALA A 395 5.12 53.28 31.40
CA ALA A 395 3.83 52.79 31.87
C ALA A 395 3.92 51.28 32.09
N GLN A 396 3.87 50.85 33.37
CA GLN A 396 4.02 49.44 33.79
C GLN A 396 3.35 48.45 32.83
N ASN A 397 2.05 48.59 32.64
CA ASN A 397 1.24 47.66 31.85
C ASN A 397 1.46 47.79 30.34
N GLU A 398 1.96 48.93 29.86
CA GLU A 398 2.19 49.16 28.42
C GLU A 398 3.60 48.73 27.98
N ASP A 399 4.55 48.71 28.92
CA ASP A 399 5.95 48.33 28.73
C ASP A 399 6.24 46.84 28.97
N GLU A 400 5.29 46.09 29.51
CA GLU A 400 5.37 44.62 29.51
C GLU A 400 5.50 44.09 28.08
N PHE A 401 6.24 43.01 27.89
CA PHE A 401 6.28 42.35 26.59
C PHE A 401 6.60 40.86 26.66
N ILE A 402 6.26 40.17 25.57
CA ILE A 402 6.73 38.83 25.26
C ILE A 402 7.40 38.83 23.88
N GLU A 403 8.46 38.02 23.75
CA GLU A 403 9.22 37.83 22.52
C GLU A 403 9.12 36.38 22.05
N LEU A 404 8.45 36.18 20.92
CA LEU A 404 8.21 34.88 20.32
C LEU A 404 9.10 34.72 19.08
N TYR A 405 9.86 33.63 19.03
CA TYR A 405 10.83 33.32 17.98
C TYR A 405 10.35 32.11 17.16
N ASN A 406 10.38 32.24 15.82
CA ASN A 406 10.17 31.11 14.92
C ASN A 406 11.46 30.29 14.78
N ASN A 407 11.48 29.11 15.41
CA ASN A 407 12.62 28.19 15.43
C ASN A 407 12.63 27.19 14.26
N SER A 408 12.05 27.57 13.12
CA SER A 408 12.12 26.79 11.89
C SER A 408 12.81 27.53 10.76
N GLU A 409 13.23 26.76 9.76
CA GLU A 409 13.83 27.23 8.51
C GLU A 409 12.80 27.82 7.53
N GLU A 410 11.50 27.74 7.86
CA GLU A 410 10.40 28.21 7.02
C GLU A 410 9.59 29.31 7.74
N PRO A 411 8.89 30.20 7.01
CA PRO A 411 7.98 31.15 7.64
C PRO A 411 6.85 30.44 8.40
N LEU A 412 6.57 30.90 9.63
CA LEU A 412 5.54 30.36 10.51
C LEU A 412 4.33 31.30 10.57
N ASP A 413 3.17 30.82 10.11
CA ASP A 413 1.91 31.54 10.26
C ASP A 413 1.37 31.36 11.68
N VAL A 414 1.22 32.46 12.41
CA VAL A 414 0.69 32.51 13.78
C VAL A 414 -0.64 33.28 13.83
N SER A 415 -1.29 33.46 12.69
CA SER A 415 -2.60 34.11 12.60
C SER A 415 -3.61 33.44 13.53
N GLY A 416 -4.30 34.27 14.34
CA GLY A 416 -5.35 33.79 15.24
C GLY A 416 -4.84 33.08 16.51
N PHE A 417 -3.53 32.95 16.70
CA PHE A 417 -2.96 32.50 17.97
C PHE A 417 -3.36 33.47 19.08
N LYS A 418 -3.51 32.94 20.30
CA LYS A 418 -4.04 33.67 21.43
C LYS A 418 -3.05 33.67 22.59
N VAL A 419 -2.90 34.82 23.22
CA VAL A 419 -2.05 35.03 24.40
C VAL A 419 -2.95 35.30 25.61
N TYR A 420 -2.70 34.58 26.69
CA TYR A 420 -3.46 34.64 27.93
C TYR A 420 -2.54 34.84 29.14
N ASP A 421 -3.09 35.50 30.15
CA ASP A 421 -2.68 35.29 31.54
C ASP A 421 -3.55 34.19 32.18
N SER A 422 -3.32 33.89 33.45
CA SER A 422 -4.05 32.81 34.14
C SER A 422 -5.57 33.04 34.20
N GLU A 423 -6.02 34.27 34.49
CA GLU A 423 -7.46 34.61 34.63
C GLU A 423 -8.17 34.65 33.28
N ALA A 424 -7.50 35.18 32.26
CA ALA A 424 -7.97 35.29 30.89
C ALA A 424 -8.17 33.91 30.26
N LEU A 425 -7.28 32.95 30.57
CA LEU A 425 -7.37 31.58 30.07
C LEU A 425 -8.63 30.88 30.58
N GLU A 426 -8.96 31.01 31.88
CA GLU A 426 -10.16 30.40 32.46
C GLU A 426 -11.47 30.89 31.81
N ASN A 427 -11.46 32.11 31.26
CA ASN A 427 -12.64 32.76 30.69
C ASN A 427 -12.59 32.89 29.14
N ASP A 428 -11.65 32.22 28.47
CA ASP A 428 -11.38 32.32 27.02
C ASP A 428 -11.40 33.77 26.49
N SER A 429 -10.80 34.69 27.24
CA SER A 429 -10.78 36.13 26.96
C SER A 429 -9.34 36.60 26.77
N PRO A 430 -8.69 36.30 25.63
CA PRO A 430 -7.26 36.50 25.47
C PRO A 430 -6.84 37.97 25.63
N ARG A 431 -5.67 38.17 26.22
CA ARG A 431 -5.00 39.48 26.32
C ARG A 431 -4.54 39.97 24.95
N HIS A 432 -4.16 39.04 24.09
CA HIS A 432 -3.87 39.35 22.71
C HIS A 432 -4.35 38.24 21.77
N LEU A 433 -5.06 38.66 20.71
CA LEU A 433 -5.36 37.83 19.55
C LEU A 433 -4.44 38.27 18.43
N ILE A 434 -3.52 37.39 18.01
CA ILE A 434 -2.57 37.68 16.96
C ILE A 434 -3.35 37.91 15.65
N PRO A 435 -3.21 39.08 14.99
CA PRO A 435 -3.98 39.43 13.81
C PRO A 435 -3.79 38.47 12.64
N GLU A 436 -4.84 38.33 11.83
CA GLU A 436 -4.80 37.60 10.57
C GLU A 436 -3.70 38.10 9.63
N GLY A 437 -2.97 37.17 9.02
CA GLY A 437 -1.84 37.43 8.13
C GLY A 437 -0.50 37.65 8.85
N THR A 438 -0.43 37.40 10.16
CA THR A 438 0.84 37.47 10.91
C THR A 438 1.67 36.22 10.61
N VAL A 439 2.67 36.38 9.74
CA VAL A 439 3.64 35.33 9.41
C VAL A 439 5.02 35.75 9.91
N ILE A 440 5.54 35.03 10.91
CA ILE A 440 6.89 35.23 11.42
C ILE A 440 7.86 34.60 10.41
N PRO A 441 8.82 35.35 9.82
CA PRO A 441 9.81 34.76 8.91
C PRO A 441 10.58 33.60 9.56
N ALA A 442 11.21 32.75 8.75
CA ALA A 442 12.19 31.77 9.25
C ALA A 442 13.22 32.48 10.13
N HIS A 443 13.46 31.97 11.33
CA HIS A 443 14.33 32.59 12.34
C HIS A 443 13.95 34.04 12.72
N GLY A 444 12.72 34.45 12.45
CA GLY A 444 12.19 35.77 12.77
C GLY A 444 11.59 35.86 14.17
N VAL A 445 11.26 37.08 14.57
CA VAL A 445 10.73 37.41 15.90
C VAL A 445 9.43 38.21 15.80
N LEU A 446 8.50 37.90 16.70
CA LEU A 446 7.32 38.69 17.04
C LEU A 446 7.45 39.20 18.47
N VAL A 447 7.44 40.52 18.65
CA VAL A 447 7.36 41.17 19.96
C VAL A 447 5.95 41.69 20.17
N ILE A 448 5.32 41.31 21.27
CA ILE A 448 4.00 41.81 21.68
C ILE A 448 4.19 42.62 22.96
N PHE A 449 4.00 43.93 22.86
CA PHE A 449 3.99 44.83 24.00
C PHE A 449 2.59 44.87 24.65
N GLY A 450 2.53 45.20 25.93
CA GLY A 450 1.30 45.45 26.65
C GLY A 450 0.44 46.54 26.01
N GLY A 451 1.05 47.63 25.57
CA GLY A 451 0.32 48.76 24.99
C GLY A 451 1.24 49.83 24.41
N GLY A 452 0.86 51.09 24.58
CA GLY A 452 1.67 52.24 24.16
C GLY A 452 1.80 52.42 22.65
N THR A 453 2.80 53.20 22.24
CA THR A 453 3.16 53.38 20.81
C THR A 453 4.60 52.93 20.55
N PRO A 454 4.86 51.61 20.45
CA PRO A 454 6.21 51.08 20.33
C PRO A 454 7.05 51.80 19.27
N THR A 455 8.17 52.38 19.70
CA THR A 455 9.03 53.26 18.88
C THR A 455 10.46 52.77 18.95
N GLY A 456 10.91 52.15 17.86
CA GLY A 456 12.25 51.55 17.79
C GLY A 456 12.41 50.69 16.54
N THR A 457 13.62 50.17 16.33
CA THR A 457 13.88 49.22 15.23
C THR A 457 13.64 47.77 15.63
N PHE A 458 13.72 47.44 16.92
CA PHE A 458 13.49 46.10 17.50
C PHE A 458 14.11 44.97 16.69
N GLY A 459 15.36 45.14 16.24
CA GLY A 459 16.07 44.16 15.40
C GLY A 459 15.37 43.76 14.09
N GLY A 460 14.34 44.49 13.64
CA GLY A 460 13.51 44.12 12.49
C GLY A 460 12.41 43.09 12.82
N ALA A 461 12.11 42.86 14.10
CA ALA A 461 10.99 42.04 14.53
C ALA A 461 9.65 42.60 14.05
N ILE A 462 8.65 41.71 13.94
CA ILE A 462 7.25 42.11 13.87
C ILE A 462 6.88 42.64 15.25
N VAL A 463 6.28 43.83 15.31
CA VAL A 463 5.90 44.47 16.58
C VAL A 463 4.40 44.66 16.63
N GLN A 464 3.81 44.25 17.74
CA GLN A 464 2.39 44.37 18.01
C GLN A 464 2.16 44.89 19.42
N THR A 465 0.95 45.40 19.65
CA THR A 465 0.45 45.74 20.98
C THR A 465 -0.71 44.82 21.33
N SER A 466 -0.86 44.51 22.62
CA SER A 466 -1.90 43.60 23.09
C SER A 466 -3.29 44.08 22.66
N THR A 467 -4.22 43.15 22.43
CA THR A 467 -5.57 43.50 21.97
C THR A 467 -6.36 44.24 23.04
N THR A 468 -6.08 43.94 24.31
CA THR A 468 -6.68 44.59 25.48
C THR A 468 -6.00 45.90 25.88
N GLY A 469 -4.83 46.22 25.33
CA GLY A 469 -4.00 47.34 25.76
C GLY A 469 -3.27 47.10 27.08
N ASP A 470 -3.22 45.85 27.52
CA ASP A 470 -2.53 45.35 28.70
C ASP A 470 -2.31 43.83 28.57
N LEU A 471 -1.09 43.33 28.79
CA LEU A 471 -0.84 41.88 28.90
C LEU A 471 -1.22 41.33 30.28
N ASN A 472 -1.29 42.20 31.29
CA ASN A 472 -1.66 41.93 32.67
C ASN A 472 -0.79 40.84 33.32
N LEU A 473 0.49 40.79 32.96
CA LEU A 473 1.43 39.81 33.51
C LEU A 473 1.86 40.27 34.90
N ASN A 474 1.32 39.64 35.93
CA ASN A 474 1.54 40.15 37.28
C ASN A 474 2.85 39.65 37.92
N ASN A 475 3.35 40.40 38.91
CA ASN A 475 4.61 40.11 39.61
C ASN A 475 4.54 38.92 40.58
N ALA A 476 3.43 38.16 40.67
CA ALA A 476 3.30 37.01 41.58
C ALA A 476 2.14 36.06 41.22
N ALA A 477 2.48 34.78 40.93
CA ALA A 477 1.54 33.69 40.66
C ALA A 477 0.71 33.83 39.37
N ASP A 478 1.36 34.26 38.29
CA ASP A 478 0.79 34.27 36.95
C ASP A 478 1.49 33.30 36.00
N VAL A 479 0.75 32.79 35.03
CA VAL A 479 1.25 31.90 33.98
C VAL A 479 0.87 32.52 32.63
N LEU A 480 1.89 32.88 31.84
CA LEU A 480 1.68 33.20 30.43
C LEU A 480 1.34 31.92 29.68
N THR A 481 0.26 31.93 28.91
CA THR A 481 -0.13 30.82 28.02
C THR A 481 -0.34 31.34 26.59
N VAL A 482 0.26 30.68 25.61
CA VAL A 482 -0.01 30.90 24.18
C VAL A 482 -0.66 29.65 23.60
N THR A 483 -1.79 29.81 22.91
CA THR A 483 -2.47 28.71 22.21
C THR A 483 -2.56 28.98 20.71
N ASP A 484 -2.68 27.91 19.93
CA ASP A 484 -3.08 28.00 18.53
C ASP A 484 -4.59 28.29 18.38
N THR A 485 -5.10 28.23 17.15
CA THR A 485 -6.52 28.48 16.82
C THR A 485 -7.47 27.36 17.27
N ASN A 486 -6.96 26.15 17.51
CA ASN A 486 -7.72 25.00 18.02
C ASN A 486 -7.72 24.93 19.55
N GLY A 487 -6.91 25.78 20.21
CA GLY A 487 -6.73 25.79 21.66
C GLY A 487 -5.60 24.88 22.14
N LYS A 488 -4.78 24.31 21.26
CA LYS A 488 -3.56 23.58 21.63
C LYS A 488 -2.60 24.56 22.30
N VAL A 489 -2.14 24.23 23.50
CA VAL A 489 -1.16 25.02 24.23
C VAL A 489 0.20 24.87 23.55
N ILE A 490 0.78 25.97 23.10
CA ILE A 490 2.08 26.00 22.41
C ILE A 490 3.19 26.44 23.37
N ILE A 491 2.91 27.43 24.22
CA ILE A 491 3.89 27.97 25.19
C ILE A 491 3.18 28.15 26.53
N THR A 492 3.86 27.74 27.61
CA THR A 492 3.53 28.15 28.97
C THR A 492 4.77 28.67 29.68
N PHE A 493 4.63 29.75 30.44
CA PHE A 493 5.71 30.28 31.27
C PHE A 493 5.17 30.68 32.63
N ASP A 494 5.62 29.96 33.68
CA ASP A 494 5.25 30.23 35.07
C ASP A 494 6.16 31.30 35.67
N ILE A 495 5.57 32.41 36.08
CA ILE A 495 6.28 33.56 36.66
C ILE A 495 6.56 33.34 38.16
N GLU A 496 5.81 32.47 38.85
CA GLU A 496 5.93 32.29 40.32
C GLU A 496 7.34 31.95 40.80
N PRO A 497 8.10 31.02 40.18
CA PRO A 497 9.46 30.69 40.63
C PRO A 497 10.44 31.86 40.51
N LEU A 498 10.12 32.86 39.69
CA LEU A 498 10.99 33.99 39.33
C LEU A 498 10.54 35.31 39.97
N SER A 499 9.33 35.32 40.55
CA SER A 499 8.66 36.49 41.11
C SER A 499 9.40 37.08 42.32
N ASN A 500 10.13 38.18 42.10
CA ASN A 500 10.72 39.00 43.17
C ASN A 500 10.84 40.49 42.82
N ASN A 501 9.98 40.98 41.92
CA ASN A 501 10.04 42.31 41.31
C ASN A 501 11.41 42.58 40.65
N PRO A 502 11.75 41.83 39.58
CA PRO A 502 13.07 41.91 38.96
C PRO A 502 13.39 43.31 38.41
N ASN A 503 12.38 44.13 38.05
CA ASN A 503 12.58 45.40 37.32
C ASN A 503 13.38 45.22 36.01
N GLU A 504 13.31 44.04 35.41
CA GLU A 504 14.03 43.61 34.20
C GLU A 504 13.33 42.39 33.59
N SER A 505 13.68 42.07 32.35
CA SER A 505 13.17 40.88 31.67
C SER A 505 13.90 39.62 32.09
N TYR A 506 13.27 38.49 31.82
CA TYR A 506 13.93 37.19 31.77
C TYR A 506 14.13 36.81 30.31
N THR A 507 15.36 36.44 29.96
CA THR A 507 15.77 36.04 28.60
C THR A 507 16.44 34.67 28.64
N ARG A 508 16.36 33.91 27.55
CA ARG A 508 17.14 32.69 27.39
C ARG A 508 18.62 33.01 27.22
N ASN A 509 19.50 32.29 27.93
CA ASN A 509 20.94 32.44 27.76
C ASN A 509 21.65 31.07 27.65
N PRO A 510 22.22 30.70 26.49
CA PRO A 510 22.22 31.46 25.22
C PRO A 510 20.80 31.69 24.66
N ASP A 511 20.61 32.72 23.86
CA ASP A 511 19.34 33.00 23.16
C ASP A 511 18.77 31.72 22.49
N ILE A 512 17.45 31.59 22.47
CA ILE A 512 16.62 30.51 21.90
C ILE A 512 16.74 29.16 22.62
N THR A 513 17.96 28.76 23.00
CA THR A 513 18.27 27.39 23.43
C THR A 513 18.54 27.24 24.93
N GLY A 514 18.95 28.32 25.61
CA GLY A 514 19.30 28.30 27.02
C GLY A 514 18.11 28.40 27.97
N ASP A 515 18.40 28.22 29.25
CA ASP A 515 17.44 28.47 30.33
C ASP A 515 17.18 29.96 30.50
N PHE A 516 16.03 30.29 31.10
CA PHE A 516 15.71 31.68 31.44
C PHE A 516 16.59 32.19 32.59
N THR A 517 17.19 33.35 32.39
CA THR A 517 17.95 34.10 33.37
C THR A 517 17.54 35.57 33.33
N ARG A 518 17.84 36.31 34.39
CA ARG A 518 17.71 37.77 34.39
C ARG A 518 18.56 38.39 33.29
N HIS A 519 18.01 39.34 32.57
CA HIS A 519 18.68 39.97 31.43
C HIS A 519 19.98 40.68 31.85
N SER A 520 19.96 41.37 32.98
CA SER A 520 21.11 42.11 33.48
C SER A 520 22.29 41.22 33.90
N ASP A 521 22.03 39.97 34.26
CA ASP A 521 23.08 38.98 34.55
C ASP A 521 23.82 38.54 33.27
N VAL A 522 23.22 38.71 32.09
CA VAL A 522 23.82 38.34 30.80
C VAL A 522 24.75 39.46 30.29
N ASN A 523 24.26 40.69 30.23
CA ASN A 523 24.92 41.80 29.54
C ASN A 523 24.86 43.15 30.27
N GLY A 524 24.16 43.23 31.41
CA GLY A 524 23.94 44.47 32.18
C GLY A 524 22.82 45.38 31.68
N LEU A 525 22.07 45.00 30.64
CA LEU A 525 20.83 45.67 30.19
C LEU A 525 19.62 45.11 30.95
N LEU A 526 18.51 45.83 30.93
CA LEU A 526 17.28 45.38 31.60
C LEU A 526 16.36 44.55 30.68
N PHE A 527 16.52 44.68 29.36
CA PHE A 527 15.76 43.97 28.34
C PHE A 527 16.36 44.22 26.96
N SER A 528 15.99 43.42 25.95
CA SER A 528 16.43 43.63 24.55
C SER A 528 15.35 43.26 23.50
N PRO A 529 14.13 43.83 23.54
CA PRO A 529 13.03 43.39 22.69
C PRO A 529 13.38 43.45 21.19
N GLY A 530 13.19 42.33 20.52
CA GLY A 530 13.43 42.11 19.09
C GLY A 530 14.90 41.85 18.72
N THR A 531 15.81 41.79 19.69
CA THR A 531 17.25 41.60 19.47
C THR A 531 17.83 40.56 20.40
N LYS A 532 18.91 39.91 19.97
CA LYS A 532 19.68 39.00 20.84
C LYS A 532 20.22 39.78 22.04
N THR A 533 20.62 39.03 23.06
CA THR A 533 21.30 39.58 24.25
C THR A 533 22.59 40.36 23.95
N ASP A 534 23.19 40.25 22.76
CA ASP A 534 24.32 41.10 22.35
C ASP A 534 23.92 42.35 21.54
N GLY A 535 22.61 42.58 21.36
CA GLY A 535 22.01 43.65 20.57
C GLY A 535 21.98 43.41 19.06
N SER A 536 22.45 42.25 18.58
CA SER A 536 22.35 41.88 17.17
C SER A 536 20.94 41.38 16.80
N SER A 537 20.60 41.39 15.52
CA SER A 537 19.31 40.89 15.05
C SER A 537 19.25 39.36 15.10
N PHE A 538 18.06 38.83 15.37
CA PHE A 538 17.71 37.42 15.14
C PHE A 538 17.61 37.09 13.65
N ASN A 539 17.17 38.06 12.85
CA ASN A 539 17.04 37.89 11.41
C ASN A 539 18.45 37.78 10.79
N PRO A 540 18.72 36.71 10.01
CA PRO A 540 20.01 36.49 9.37
C PRO A 540 20.36 37.52 8.27
#